data_AF-A0A840W6T2-F1
#
_entry.id   AF-A0A840W6T2-F1
#
_cell.length_a   1.000
_cell.length_b   1.000
_cell.length_c   1.000
_cell.angle_alpha   90.00
_cell.angle_beta   90.00
_cell.angle_gamma   90.00
#
_symmetry.space_group_name_H-M   'P 1'
#
loop_
_entity.id
_entity.type
_entity.pdbx_description
1 polymer ?
#
loop_
_entity_poly.entity_id
_entity_poly.type
_entity_poly.pdbx_seq_one_letter_code
_entity_poly.pdbx_strand_id
1 'polypeptide(L)'
;MSSAPAQHDAPTDAPLDATPAGTDEVNAFTELGLRAELLGALAALGYEEPTPIQREAIPPLLEGRDLLGQAATGTGKTAAFALPLLNLMTAHRRGGDPVALVLVPTRELAVQVSEAFHRYGKDLGARVLPIYGGQPIGRQLRALDSGVDVVVATPGRALDHIARGTLRLGGLATVVLDEADEMLDMGFAEDIEAILEHAPAQRQTVLFSATMPSRIDGMARQHLREPVRIEIGREQTVAGEAPRVRQSAYIVTRAHKPAALGRVLDVESPTAAIVFCRSREEVDRLTETMNGRGYRSEALHGGMSQEQRDRVMGRLRAGTADLLVATDVAARGLDVEQLTHVVNYDVPSAPESYVHRIGRVGRAGREGVAITLAEPREHRMLKTIERVTGQRITIDKIPTVADMRTRRLELTQAALRESLLEDDLDPFRVIVETLTDEFDLMEVALAAVKLAHEVTSPGSDDEEEIPQVPVRGPREGRPETGGRGGDRRGGGRPRSGGGNTVQVFVGLGRRAGVRPQDLVGAITGETGIRGRDIGSIEIADRFSLVEVPQGVADEVISGLRQSTIKGRKATVRRDRGGDER
;
A
#
# COMPACT_ATOMS: atom_id res chain seq x y z
N MET A 1 36.85 22.25 -83.67
CA MET A 1 36.98 23.57 -83.02
C MET A 1 35.77 23.72 -82.11
N SER A 2 35.81 24.10 -80.86
CA SER A 2 36.85 24.47 -79.90
C SER A 2 36.06 25.00 -78.70
N SER A 3 36.12 24.35 -77.53
CA SER A 3 35.85 24.95 -76.21
C SER A 3 35.61 23.85 -75.18
N ALA A 4 36.67 23.46 -74.46
CA ALA A 4 36.55 22.71 -73.22
C ALA A 4 36.21 23.67 -72.06
N PRO A 5 35.36 23.26 -71.12
CA PRO A 5 35.41 23.75 -69.74
C PRO A 5 36.03 22.70 -68.81
N ALA A 6 36.64 23.20 -67.74
CA ALA A 6 37.43 22.47 -66.76
C ALA A 6 36.61 21.47 -65.92
N GLN A 7 37.18 20.28 -65.69
CA GLN A 7 36.79 19.35 -64.62
C GLN A 7 37.91 19.27 -63.59
N HIS A 8 37.49 19.21 -62.33
CA HIS A 8 38.30 19.07 -61.14
C HIS A 8 38.52 17.57 -60.89
N ASP A 9 39.77 17.11 -60.93
CA ASP A 9 40.15 15.73 -60.63
C ASP A 9 40.90 15.66 -59.29
N ALA A 10 40.65 14.57 -58.57
CA ALA A 10 41.09 14.25 -57.22
C ALA A 10 42.61 14.04 -57.07
N PRO A 11 43.11 13.94 -55.82
CA PRO A 11 44.25 13.09 -55.53
C PRO A 11 43.91 11.94 -54.58
N THR A 12 44.44 10.79 -54.98
CA THR A 12 44.64 9.53 -54.26
C THR A 12 45.55 9.71 -53.05
N ASP A 13 45.20 9.09 -51.91
CA ASP A 13 46.20 8.54 -50.99
C ASP A 13 45.67 7.30 -50.26
N ALA A 14 46.59 6.36 -49.99
CA ALA A 14 46.37 4.96 -49.67
C ALA A 14 45.60 4.67 -48.35
N PRO A 15 44.95 3.50 -48.20
CA PRO A 15 44.33 3.11 -46.94
C PRO A 15 45.40 2.67 -45.94
N LEU A 16 45.48 3.40 -44.83
CA LEU A 16 46.17 2.97 -43.61
C LEU A 16 45.42 1.80 -42.99
N ASP A 17 46.20 0.77 -42.70
CA ASP A 17 45.88 -0.46 -41.99
C ASP A 17 45.15 -0.16 -40.66
N ALA A 18 43.84 -0.39 -40.63
CA ALA A 18 43.04 -0.30 -39.41
C ALA A 18 42.92 -1.71 -38.81
N THR A 19 43.87 -2.04 -37.94
CA THR A 19 43.78 -3.15 -36.99
C THR A 19 42.43 -3.07 -36.26
N PRO A 20 41.64 -4.15 -36.17
CA PRO A 20 40.41 -4.13 -35.38
C PRO A 20 40.80 -4.02 -33.90
N ALA A 21 40.56 -2.86 -33.30
CA ALA A 21 40.62 -2.69 -31.86
C ALA A 21 39.43 -3.46 -31.26
N GLY A 22 39.65 -4.72 -30.93
CA GLY A 22 38.83 -5.43 -29.96
C GLY A 22 39.02 -4.77 -28.61
N THR A 23 37.98 -4.11 -28.13
CA THR A 23 37.83 -3.84 -26.70
C THR A 23 37.02 -4.99 -26.14
N ASP A 24 37.73 -6.00 -25.65
CA ASP A 24 37.21 -6.89 -24.61
C ASP A 24 36.95 -6.03 -23.36
N GLU A 25 35.80 -5.34 -23.32
CA GLU A 25 35.22 -4.98 -22.04
C GLU A 25 34.84 -6.30 -21.36
N VAL A 26 35.64 -6.68 -20.37
CA VAL A 26 35.35 -7.81 -19.48
C VAL A 26 34.06 -7.46 -18.74
N ASN A 27 32.91 -7.85 -19.31
CA ASN A 27 31.62 -7.72 -18.66
C ASN A 27 31.67 -8.56 -17.38
N ALA A 28 31.43 -7.97 -16.19
CA ALA A 28 31.59 -8.68 -14.91
C ALA A 28 30.72 -9.96 -14.80
N PHE A 29 29.73 -10.15 -15.68
CA PHE A 29 29.00 -11.42 -15.82
C PHE A 29 29.82 -12.57 -16.43
N THR A 30 30.92 -12.31 -17.15
CA THR A 30 31.78 -13.36 -17.74
C THR A 30 32.37 -14.27 -16.68
N GLU A 31 32.63 -13.73 -15.49
CA GLU A 31 33.19 -14.48 -14.36
C GLU A 31 32.20 -15.49 -13.75
N LEU A 32 30.90 -15.38 -14.09
CA LEU A 32 29.84 -16.24 -13.53
C LEU A 32 29.66 -17.56 -14.30
N GLY A 33 30.46 -17.83 -15.33
CA GLY A 33 30.42 -19.11 -16.05
C GLY A 33 29.20 -19.31 -16.96
N LEU A 34 28.59 -18.21 -17.42
CA LEU A 34 27.46 -18.24 -18.37
C LEU A 34 27.94 -18.45 -19.81
N ARG A 35 27.10 -19.10 -20.64
CA ARG A 35 27.35 -19.25 -22.07
C ARG A 35 27.42 -17.91 -22.81
N ALA A 36 28.19 -17.88 -23.90
CA ALA A 36 28.41 -16.67 -24.70
C ALA A 36 27.11 -16.04 -25.23
N GLU A 37 26.11 -16.84 -25.59
CA GLU A 37 24.80 -16.35 -26.07
C GLU A 37 24.05 -15.58 -24.98
N LEU A 38 24.13 -16.04 -23.72
CA LEU A 38 23.52 -15.33 -22.58
C LEU A 38 24.27 -14.04 -22.26
N LEU A 39 25.60 -14.06 -22.32
CA LEU A 39 26.43 -12.87 -22.13
C LEU A 39 26.14 -11.81 -23.20
N GLY A 40 25.99 -12.22 -24.46
CA GLY A 40 25.57 -11.33 -25.55
C GLY A 40 24.18 -10.73 -25.32
N ALA A 41 23.21 -11.55 -24.89
CA ALA A 41 21.87 -11.07 -24.56
C ALA A 41 21.87 -10.06 -23.39
N LEU A 42 22.69 -10.30 -22.36
CA LEU A 42 22.84 -9.39 -21.22
C LEU A 42 23.45 -8.05 -21.65
N ALA A 43 24.52 -8.07 -22.44
CA ALA A 43 25.15 -6.85 -22.95
C ALA A 43 24.17 -6.02 -23.81
N ALA A 44 23.38 -6.67 -24.69
CA ALA A 44 22.37 -6.01 -25.51
C ALA A 44 21.21 -5.40 -24.69
N LEU A 45 20.95 -5.94 -23.49
CA LEU A 45 19.94 -5.42 -22.56
C LEU A 45 20.51 -4.35 -21.61
N GLY A 46 21.80 -4.02 -21.69
CA GLY A 46 22.45 -3.01 -20.86
C GLY A 46 22.83 -3.51 -19.46
N TYR A 47 23.06 -4.82 -19.29
CA TYR A 47 23.59 -5.35 -18.03
C TYR A 47 25.11 -5.17 -17.98
N GLU A 48 25.56 -4.31 -17.08
CA GLU A 48 26.98 -3.99 -16.86
C GLU A 48 27.59 -4.89 -15.77
N GLU A 49 27.03 -4.87 -14.56
CA GLU A 49 27.54 -5.62 -13.40
C GLU A 49 26.47 -6.48 -12.72
N PRO A 50 26.81 -7.68 -12.22
CA PRO A 50 25.88 -8.52 -11.49
C PRO A 50 25.61 -7.96 -10.09
N THR A 51 24.33 -7.91 -9.73
CA THR A 51 23.89 -7.52 -8.38
C THR A 51 24.36 -8.54 -7.33
N PRO A 52 24.39 -8.19 -6.02
CA PRO A 52 24.81 -9.13 -4.98
C PRO A 52 24.08 -10.48 -5.01
N ILE A 53 22.75 -10.45 -5.20
CA ILE A 53 21.98 -11.69 -5.31
C ILE A 53 22.34 -12.51 -6.55
N GLN A 54 22.66 -11.87 -7.67
CA GLN A 54 23.07 -12.56 -8.90
C GLN A 54 24.44 -13.21 -8.73
N ARG A 55 25.40 -12.47 -8.15
CA ARG A 55 26.77 -12.94 -7.92
C ARG A 55 26.81 -14.15 -6.98
N GLU A 56 25.99 -14.13 -5.93
CA GLU A 56 25.95 -15.22 -4.96
C GLU A 56 25.09 -16.40 -5.41
N ALA A 57 23.99 -16.16 -6.16
CA ALA A 57 23.06 -17.23 -6.53
C ALA A 57 23.43 -17.95 -7.83
N ILE A 58 24.00 -17.27 -8.83
CA ILE A 58 24.23 -17.88 -10.14
C ILE A 58 25.19 -19.08 -10.07
N PRO A 59 26.38 -18.99 -9.44
CA PRO A 59 27.32 -20.11 -9.39
C PRO A 59 26.75 -21.40 -8.78
N PRO A 60 26.15 -21.41 -7.56
CA PRO A 60 25.60 -22.64 -7.00
C PRO A 60 24.39 -23.18 -7.79
N LEU A 61 23.63 -22.31 -8.46
CA LEU A 61 22.54 -22.76 -9.32
C LEU A 61 23.05 -23.47 -10.57
N LEU A 62 24.18 -23.02 -11.15
CA LEU A 62 24.85 -23.71 -12.26
C LEU A 62 25.39 -25.09 -11.86
N GLU A 63 25.80 -25.25 -10.60
CA GLU A 63 26.22 -26.54 -10.03
C GLU A 63 25.04 -27.50 -9.79
N GLY A 64 23.80 -27.05 -9.98
CA GLY A 64 22.58 -27.85 -9.76
C GLY A 64 22.17 -27.97 -8.29
N ARG A 65 22.71 -27.13 -7.40
CA ARG A 65 22.35 -27.13 -5.97
C ARG A 65 21.02 -26.43 -5.72
N ASP A 66 20.28 -26.91 -4.71
CA ASP A 66 19.11 -26.21 -4.21
C ASP A 66 19.52 -24.88 -3.56
N LEU A 67 18.62 -23.91 -3.57
CA LEU A 67 18.91 -22.56 -3.09
C LEU A 67 17.71 -21.96 -2.35
N LEU A 68 17.99 -21.36 -1.20
CA LEU A 68 17.07 -20.54 -0.43
C LEU A 68 17.63 -19.11 -0.41
N GLY A 69 17.01 -18.22 -1.18
CA GLY A 69 17.40 -16.83 -1.31
C GLY A 69 16.44 -15.90 -0.58
N GLN A 70 16.94 -15.21 0.44
CA GLN A 70 16.22 -14.13 1.12
C GLN A 70 16.69 -12.78 0.56
N ALA A 71 15.86 -12.15 -0.27
CA ALA A 71 16.16 -10.85 -0.86
C ALA A 71 14.89 -10.06 -1.22
N ALA A 72 14.96 -8.73 -1.06
CA ALA A 72 13.88 -7.81 -1.41
C ALA A 72 13.57 -7.82 -2.92
N THR A 73 12.38 -7.33 -3.29
CA THR A 73 12.02 -7.12 -4.70
C THR A 73 12.94 -6.08 -5.35
N GLY A 74 13.13 -6.18 -6.67
CA GLY A 74 13.99 -5.25 -7.41
C GLY A 74 15.50 -5.46 -7.23
N THR A 75 15.94 -6.45 -6.47
CA THR A 75 17.38 -6.79 -6.28
C THR A 75 17.99 -7.55 -7.46
N GLY A 76 17.20 -7.90 -8.48
CA GLY A 76 17.65 -8.67 -9.64
C GLY A 76 17.47 -10.19 -9.53
N LYS A 77 16.64 -10.67 -8.59
CA LYS A 77 16.29 -12.11 -8.38
C LYS A 77 15.90 -12.84 -9.66
N THR A 78 15.10 -12.21 -10.52
CA THR A 78 14.62 -12.85 -11.76
C THR A 78 15.78 -13.27 -12.66
N ALA A 79 16.78 -12.42 -12.87
CA ALA A 79 17.98 -12.79 -13.63
C ALA A 79 18.80 -13.84 -12.87
N ALA A 80 18.87 -13.75 -11.54
CA ALA A 80 19.63 -14.66 -10.70
C ALA A 80 19.21 -16.13 -10.86
N PHE A 81 17.91 -16.42 -11.07
CA PHE A 81 17.46 -17.79 -11.37
C PHE A 81 17.25 -18.06 -12.86
N ALA A 82 16.84 -17.07 -13.67
CA ALA A 82 16.54 -17.30 -15.08
C ALA A 82 17.80 -17.62 -15.90
N LEU A 83 18.92 -16.93 -15.62
CA LEU A 83 20.18 -17.14 -16.33
C LEU A 83 20.74 -18.55 -16.15
N PRO A 84 20.93 -19.08 -14.93
CA PRO A 84 21.44 -20.43 -14.75
C PRO A 84 20.48 -21.49 -15.30
N LEU A 85 19.16 -21.28 -15.18
CA LEU A 85 18.17 -22.15 -15.82
C LEU A 85 18.36 -22.24 -17.33
N LEU A 86 18.39 -21.09 -18.01
CA LEU A 86 18.61 -21.02 -19.46
C LEU A 86 19.97 -21.58 -19.87
N ASN A 87 20.99 -21.39 -19.04
CA ASN A 87 22.35 -21.86 -19.28
C ASN A 87 22.43 -23.39 -19.32
N LEU A 88 21.77 -24.06 -18.38
CA LEU A 88 21.73 -25.51 -18.26
C LEU A 88 20.81 -26.18 -19.29
N MET A 89 19.95 -25.41 -19.97
CA MET A 89 19.12 -25.94 -21.05
C MET A 89 19.97 -26.36 -22.24
N THR A 90 19.83 -27.63 -22.63
CA THR A 90 20.44 -28.19 -23.85
C THR A 90 19.52 -27.99 -25.06
N ALA A 91 20.10 -27.98 -26.26
CA ALA A 91 19.34 -27.77 -27.50
C ALA A 91 18.19 -28.80 -27.67
N HIS A 92 17.04 -28.26 -28.05
CA HIS A 92 15.68 -28.80 -27.94
C HIS A 92 15.40 -30.25 -28.39
N ARG A 93 14.44 -30.88 -27.70
CA ARG A 93 13.56 -31.94 -28.23
C ARG A 93 12.18 -31.35 -28.57
N ARG A 94 11.77 -31.39 -29.84
CA ARG A 94 10.40 -30.99 -30.23
C ARG A 94 9.39 -31.93 -29.55
N GLY A 95 8.32 -31.36 -28.97
CA GLY A 95 7.26 -32.12 -28.31
C GLY A 95 7.59 -32.70 -26.92
N GLY A 96 8.67 -32.24 -26.27
CA GLY A 96 9.02 -32.64 -24.91
C GLY A 96 8.23 -31.92 -23.81
N ASP A 97 8.18 -32.54 -22.63
CA ASP A 97 7.69 -31.92 -21.39
C ASP A 97 8.60 -30.75 -20.97
N PRO A 98 8.06 -29.74 -20.26
CA PRO A 98 8.86 -28.64 -19.73
C PRO A 98 9.98 -29.13 -18.81
N VAL A 99 11.13 -28.46 -18.89
CA VAL A 99 12.31 -28.75 -18.07
C VAL A 99 12.38 -27.87 -16.83
N ALA A 100 11.70 -26.71 -16.84
CA ALA A 100 11.62 -25.82 -15.70
C ALA A 100 10.19 -25.32 -15.44
N LEU A 101 9.83 -25.22 -14.16
CA LEU A 101 8.59 -24.61 -13.68
C LEU A 101 8.92 -23.50 -12.68
N VAL A 102 8.43 -22.29 -12.95
CA VAL A 102 8.56 -21.14 -12.06
C VAL A 102 7.17 -20.79 -11.53
N LEU A 103 6.94 -20.99 -10.24
CA LEU A 103 5.70 -20.60 -9.57
C LEU A 103 5.84 -19.18 -9.02
N VAL A 104 4.82 -18.37 -9.29
CA VAL A 104 4.74 -16.96 -8.89
C VAL A 104 3.34 -16.62 -8.35
N PRO A 105 3.21 -15.65 -7.43
CA PRO A 105 1.93 -15.32 -6.80
C PRO A 105 0.88 -14.71 -7.73
N THR A 106 1.29 -13.94 -8.73
CA THR A 106 0.36 -13.15 -9.54
C THR A 106 0.55 -13.36 -11.04
N ARG A 107 -0.51 -13.04 -11.79
CA ARG A 107 -0.50 -13.05 -13.24
C ARG A 107 0.53 -12.06 -13.79
N GLU A 108 0.57 -10.86 -13.22
CA GLU A 108 1.44 -9.77 -13.62
C GLU A 108 2.90 -10.20 -13.51
N LEU A 109 3.26 -10.82 -12.38
CA LEU A 109 4.60 -11.37 -12.19
C LEU A 109 4.89 -12.53 -13.14
N ALA A 110 3.90 -13.38 -13.44
CA ALA A 110 4.08 -14.46 -14.42
C ALA A 110 4.41 -13.93 -15.82
N VAL A 111 3.76 -12.84 -16.23
CA VAL A 111 4.07 -12.15 -17.49
C VAL A 111 5.47 -11.55 -17.45
N GLN A 112 5.79 -10.77 -16.41
CA GLN A 112 7.10 -10.11 -16.26
C GLN A 112 8.27 -11.11 -16.26
N VAL A 113 8.14 -12.19 -15.50
CA VAL A 113 9.15 -13.26 -15.45
C VAL A 113 9.26 -13.95 -16.81
N SER A 114 8.13 -14.25 -17.46
CA SER A 114 8.16 -14.86 -18.81
C SER A 114 8.84 -13.96 -19.85
N GLU A 115 8.59 -12.65 -19.82
CA GLU A 115 9.25 -11.67 -20.68
C GLU A 115 10.76 -11.58 -20.40
N ALA A 116 11.17 -11.68 -19.14
CA ALA A 116 12.58 -11.75 -18.78
C ALA A 116 13.25 -13.01 -19.38
N PHE A 117 12.66 -14.19 -19.18
CA PHE A 117 13.16 -15.42 -19.80
C PHE A 117 13.19 -15.33 -21.33
N HIS A 118 12.18 -14.73 -21.97
CA HIS A 118 12.16 -14.57 -23.42
C HIS A 118 13.29 -13.68 -23.92
N ARG A 119 13.55 -12.57 -23.21
CA ARG A 119 14.66 -11.65 -23.55
C ARG A 119 16.02 -12.32 -23.40
N TYR A 120 16.28 -13.00 -22.27
CA TYR A 120 17.55 -13.70 -22.05
C TYR A 120 17.73 -14.92 -22.97
N GLY A 121 16.64 -15.66 -23.22
CA GLY A 121 16.64 -16.93 -23.95
C GLY A 121 16.48 -16.80 -25.46
N LYS A 122 16.42 -15.58 -26.01
CA LYS A 122 16.14 -15.33 -27.43
C LYS A 122 17.09 -16.08 -28.36
N ASP A 123 18.39 -15.93 -28.15
CA ASP A 123 19.42 -16.54 -29.01
C ASP A 123 19.61 -18.04 -28.73
N LEU A 124 19.00 -18.54 -27.65
CA LEU A 124 18.94 -19.95 -27.29
C LEU A 124 17.70 -20.65 -27.87
N GLY A 125 16.76 -19.89 -28.44
CA GLY A 125 15.49 -20.38 -28.95
C GLY A 125 14.54 -20.90 -27.86
N ALA A 126 14.72 -20.49 -26.60
CA ALA A 126 13.93 -21.00 -25.48
C ALA A 126 12.44 -20.66 -25.61
N ARG A 127 11.57 -21.65 -25.47
CA ARG A 127 10.10 -21.46 -25.51
C ARG A 127 9.58 -21.35 -24.08
N VAL A 128 9.01 -20.20 -23.78
CA VAL A 128 8.52 -19.84 -22.45
C VAL A 128 7.01 -19.64 -22.54
N LEU A 129 6.26 -20.24 -21.62
CA LEU A 129 4.80 -20.06 -21.55
C LEU A 129 4.37 -19.54 -20.18
N PRO A 130 3.75 -18.34 -20.13
CA PRO A 130 3.02 -17.92 -18.94
C PRO A 130 1.68 -18.67 -18.81
N ILE A 131 1.40 -19.21 -17.63
CA ILE A 131 0.17 -19.95 -17.29
C ILE A 131 -0.50 -19.31 -16.07
N TYR A 132 -1.63 -18.66 -16.28
CA TYR A 132 -2.36 -17.99 -15.19
C TYR A 132 -3.88 -17.96 -15.39
N GLY A 133 -4.60 -17.66 -14.31
CA GLY A 133 -6.05 -17.49 -14.30
C GLY A 133 -6.53 -16.23 -15.06
N GLY A 134 -7.83 -16.16 -15.35
CA GLY A 134 -8.43 -14.97 -15.99
C GLY A 134 -8.21 -14.83 -17.50
N GLN A 135 -7.52 -15.78 -18.14
CA GLN A 135 -7.46 -15.94 -19.60
C GLN A 135 -8.14 -17.25 -20.02
N PRO A 136 -8.79 -17.30 -21.21
CA PRO A 136 -9.27 -18.55 -21.78
C PRO A 136 -8.15 -19.60 -21.91
N ILE A 137 -8.38 -20.78 -21.33
CA ILE A 137 -7.38 -21.86 -21.24
C ILE A 137 -6.94 -22.39 -22.61
N GLY A 138 -7.78 -22.25 -23.66
CA GLY A 138 -7.51 -22.80 -24.99
C GLY A 138 -6.24 -22.25 -25.68
N ARG A 139 -5.78 -21.04 -25.34
CA ARG A 139 -4.47 -20.55 -25.82
C ARG A 139 -3.31 -21.29 -25.13
N GLN A 140 -3.42 -21.50 -23.82
CA GLN A 140 -2.42 -22.20 -23.01
C GLN A 140 -2.33 -23.68 -23.43
N LEU A 141 -3.46 -24.33 -23.74
CA LEU A 141 -3.51 -25.70 -24.25
C LEU A 141 -2.74 -25.86 -25.57
N ARG A 142 -2.98 -24.98 -26.55
CA ARG A 142 -2.29 -25.04 -27.85
C ARG A 142 -0.79 -24.81 -27.72
N ALA A 143 -0.38 -23.89 -26.84
CA ALA A 143 1.02 -23.64 -26.59
C ALA A 143 1.72 -24.84 -25.93
N LEU A 144 1.10 -25.46 -24.92
CA LEU A 144 1.61 -26.68 -24.29
C LEU A 144 1.73 -27.85 -25.26
N ASP A 145 0.75 -28.03 -26.16
CA ASP A 145 0.77 -29.08 -27.18
C ASP A 145 1.91 -28.91 -28.19
N SER A 146 2.28 -27.67 -28.51
CA SER A 146 3.44 -27.36 -29.37
C SER A 146 4.81 -27.63 -28.70
N GLY A 147 4.81 -27.92 -27.40
CA GLY A 147 5.99 -28.12 -26.57
C GLY A 147 6.56 -26.79 -26.07
N VAL A 148 6.86 -26.76 -24.78
CA VAL A 148 7.37 -25.59 -24.04
C VAL A 148 8.51 -26.07 -23.16
N ASP A 149 9.54 -25.24 -22.99
CA ASP A 149 10.71 -25.60 -22.21
C ASP A 149 10.64 -25.03 -20.78
N VAL A 150 10.15 -23.79 -20.64
CA VAL A 150 9.94 -23.12 -19.35
C VAL A 150 8.48 -22.74 -19.18
N VAL A 151 7.87 -23.17 -18.09
CA VAL A 151 6.52 -22.73 -17.69
C VAL A 151 6.66 -21.77 -16.52
N VAL A 152 6.05 -20.59 -16.62
CA VAL A 152 5.94 -19.62 -15.53
C VAL A 152 4.48 -19.51 -15.15
N ALA A 153 4.09 -19.85 -13.92
CA ALA A 153 2.69 -20.06 -13.60
C ALA A 153 2.24 -19.59 -12.22
N THR A 154 0.97 -19.18 -12.13
CA THR A 154 0.30 -19.04 -10.83
C THR A 154 -0.16 -20.42 -10.34
N PRO A 155 -0.02 -20.76 -9.04
CA PRO A 155 -0.28 -22.11 -8.50
C PRO A 155 -1.62 -22.70 -8.92
N GLY A 156 -2.74 -22.00 -8.66
CA GLY A 156 -4.07 -22.53 -8.97
C GLY A 156 -4.30 -22.88 -10.45
N ARG A 157 -3.75 -22.09 -11.40
CA ARG A 157 -3.85 -22.42 -12.83
C ARG A 157 -2.90 -23.55 -13.23
N ALA A 158 -1.69 -23.60 -12.68
CA ALA A 158 -0.77 -24.71 -12.92
C ALA A 158 -1.40 -26.04 -12.49
N LEU A 159 -2.00 -26.07 -11.30
CA LEU A 159 -2.68 -27.24 -10.77
C LEU A 159 -3.89 -27.66 -11.63
N ASP A 160 -4.69 -26.71 -12.14
CA ASP A 160 -5.77 -27.00 -13.09
C ASP A 160 -5.24 -27.66 -14.38
N HIS A 161 -4.10 -27.22 -14.92
CA HIS A 161 -3.48 -27.86 -16.08
C HIS A 161 -2.92 -29.25 -15.79
N ILE A 162 -2.34 -29.46 -14.61
CA ILE A 162 -1.81 -30.75 -14.14
C ILE A 162 -2.95 -31.75 -13.96
N ALA A 163 -4.03 -31.35 -13.28
CA ALA A 163 -5.21 -32.18 -13.07
C ALA A 163 -5.87 -32.63 -14.39
N ARG A 164 -5.79 -31.80 -15.43
CA ARG A 164 -6.27 -32.12 -16.79
C ARG A 164 -5.28 -32.95 -17.62
N GLY A 165 -4.07 -33.21 -17.12
CA GLY A 165 -3.00 -33.90 -17.86
C GLY A 165 -2.39 -33.08 -19.01
N THR A 166 -2.65 -31.77 -19.06
CA THR A 166 -2.20 -30.89 -20.15
C THR A 166 -0.84 -30.27 -19.88
N LEU A 167 -0.51 -30.06 -18.60
CA LEU A 167 0.84 -29.75 -18.14
C LEU A 167 1.44 -31.02 -17.51
N ARG A 168 2.41 -31.62 -18.20
CA ARG A 168 3.10 -32.83 -17.76
C ARG A 168 4.43 -32.42 -17.11
N LEU A 169 4.63 -32.85 -15.87
CA LEU A 169 5.81 -32.45 -15.09
C LEU A 169 6.96 -33.47 -15.13
N GLY A 170 6.81 -34.58 -15.86
CA GLY A 170 7.77 -35.69 -15.84
C GLY A 170 9.18 -35.31 -16.31
N GLY A 171 9.29 -34.28 -17.16
CA GLY A 171 10.56 -33.74 -17.65
C GLY A 171 11.20 -32.67 -16.78
N LEU A 172 10.58 -32.26 -15.66
CA LEU A 172 11.09 -31.15 -14.85
C LEU A 172 12.42 -31.50 -14.18
N ALA A 173 13.45 -30.70 -14.51
CA ALA A 173 14.75 -30.72 -13.85
C ALA A 173 14.84 -29.67 -12.74
N THR A 174 14.11 -28.55 -12.87
CA THR A 174 14.16 -27.44 -11.89
C THR A 174 12.78 -26.88 -11.58
N VAL A 175 12.53 -26.60 -10.31
CA VAL A 175 11.36 -25.83 -9.84
C VAL A 175 11.83 -24.59 -9.09
N VAL A 176 11.25 -23.44 -9.41
CA VAL A 176 11.48 -22.17 -8.72
C VAL A 176 10.20 -21.70 -8.05
N LEU A 177 10.28 -21.31 -6.79
CA LEU A 177 9.22 -20.63 -6.05
C LEU A 177 9.68 -19.17 -5.84
N ASP A 178 9.16 -18.24 -6.64
CA ASP A 178 9.48 -16.81 -6.50
C ASP A 178 8.36 -16.09 -5.74
N GLU A 179 8.75 -15.15 -4.86
CA GLU A 179 7.87 -14.52 -3.88
C GLU A 179 7.02 -15.55 -3.09
N ALA A 180 7.71 -16.56 -2.55
CA ALA A 180 7.06 -17.70 -1.89
C ALA A 180 6.22 -17.28 -0.66
N ASP A 181 6.68 -16.30 0.11
CA ASP A 181 5.92 -15.70 1.22
C ASP A 181 4.57 -15.14 0.76
N GLU A 182 4.57 -14.41 -0.36
CA GLU A 182 3.35 -13.87 -0.95
C GLU A 182 2.37 -14.95 -1.40
N MET A 183 2.87 -16.03 -1.99
CA MET A 183 2.00 -17.16 -2.38
C MET A 183 1.33 -17.81 -1.16
N LEU A 184 2.05 -17.96 -0.05
CA LEU A 184 1.49 -18.51 1.19
C LEU A 184 0.49 -17.57 1.86
N ASP A 185 0.69 -16.26 1.76
CA ASP A 185 -0.25 -15.26 2.27
C ASP A 185 -1.52 -15.15 1.40
N MET A 186 -1.43 -15.51 0.13
CA MET A 186 -2.58 -15.63 -0.77
C MET A 186 -3.36 -16.93 -0.58
N GLY A 187 -2.88 -17.85 0.27
CA GLY A 187 -3.53 -19.13 0.55
C GLY A 187 -3.20 -20.23 -0.45
N PHE A 188 -2.16 -20.08 -1.28
CA PHE A 188 -1.75 -21.10 -2.26
C PHE A 188 -0.91 -22.24 -1.67
N ALA A 189 -0.86 -22.39 -0.34
CA ALA A 189 -0.03 -23.39 0.31
C ALA A 189 -0.36 -24.82 -0.16
N GLU A 190 -1.65 -25.17 -0.19
CA GLU A 190 -2.13 -26.48 -0.61
C GLU A 190 -1.89 -26.71 -2.11
N ASP A 191 -2.10 -25.68 -2.93
CA ASP A 191 -1.87 -25.75 -4.37
C ASP A 191 -0.39 -26.00 -4.69
N ILE A 192 0.53 -25.30 -4.00
CA ILE A 192 1.97 -25.47 -4.17
C ILE A 192 2.38 -26.88 -3.76
N GLU A 193 1.91 -27.37 -2.61
CA GLU A 193 2.22 -28.72 -2.14
C GLU A 193 1.81 -29.76 -3.18
N ALA A 194 0.56 -29.69 -3.67
CA ALA A 194 0.06 -30.59 -4.69
C ALA A 194 0.88 -30.53 -5.99
N ILE A 195 1.33 -29.35 -6.43
CA ILE A 195 2.19 -29.22 -7.62
C ILE A 195 3.55 -29.89 -7.38
N LEU A 196 4.17 -29.68 -6.21
CA LEU A 196 5.48 -30.23 -5.87
C LEU A 196 5.46 -31.75 -5.69
N GLU A 197 4.33 -32.33 -5.27
CA GLU A 197 4.08 -33.77 -5.24
C GLU A 197 4.00 -34.41 -6.63
N HIS A 198 3.46 -33.69 -7.62
CA HIS A 198 3.42 -34.14 -9.01
C HIS A 198 4.77 -33.94 -9.74
N ALA A 199 5.67 -33.12 -9.20
CA ALA A 199 6.99 -32.90 -9.76
C ALA A 199 7.95 -34.07 -9.42
N PRO A 200 8.93 -34.38 -10.29
CA PRO A 200 9.90 -35.44 -10.04
C PRO A 200 10.64 -35.25 -8.71
N ALA A 201 10.90 -36.35 -8.00
CA ALA A 201 11.63 -36.29 -6.73
C ALA A 201 13.09 -35.86 -6.92
N GLN A 202 13.72 -36.19 -8.05
CA GLN A 202 15.07 -35.75 -8.39
C GLN A 202 14.99 -34.51 -9.27
N ARG A 203 15.03 -33.34 -8.63
CA ARG A 203 15.01 -32.02 -9.26
C ARG A 203 15.81 -31.04 -8.40
N GLN A 204 16.27 -29.95 -9.01
CA GLN A 204 16.74 -28.78 -8.28
C GLN A 204 15.53 -27.94 -7.84
N THR A 205 15.52 -27.49 -6.59
CA THR A 205 14.48 -26.58 -6.06
C THR A 205 15.10 -25.27 -5.59
N VAL A 206 14.55 -24.17 -6.08
CA VAL A 206 14.99 -22.81 -5.76
C VAL A 206 13.84 -22.06 -5.11
N LEU A 207 14.05 -21.49 -3.94
CA LEU A 207 13.04 -20.72 -3.21
C LEU A 207 13.58 -19.31 -2.98
N PHE A 208 12.86 -18.32 -3.53
CA PHE A 208 13.07 -16.91 -3.23
C PHE A 208 11.93 -16.34 -2.41
N SER A 209 12.30 -15.64 -1.33
CA SER A 209 11.34 -14.99 -0.44
C SER A 209 11.89 -13.66 0.05
N ALA A 210 11.03 -12.67 0.28
CA ALA A 210 11.48 -11.43 0.92
C ALA A 210 11.62 -11.60 2.43
N THR A 211 10.86 -12.52 3.01
CA THR A 211 10.77 -12.77 4.45
C THR A 211 10.87 -14.26 4.77
N MET A 212 11.19 -14.59 6.04
CA MET A 212 11.33 -15.98 6.51
C MET A 212 10.41 -16.30 7.69
N PRO A 213 9.06 -16.26 7.50
CA PRO A 213 8.14 -16.76 8.51
C PRO A 213 8.26 -18.28 8.67
N SER A 214 7.78 -18.82 9.80
CA SER A 214 7.87 -20.26 10.11
C SER A 214 7.28 -21.17 9.04
N ARG A 215 6.24 -20.71 8.31
CA ARG A 215 5.65 -21.45 7.19
C ARG A 215 6.62 -21.59 6.00
N ILE A 216 7.40 -20.55 5.70
CA ILE A 216 8.43 -20.60 4.63
C ILE A 216 9.61 -21.45 5.07
N ASP A 217 10.07 -21.34 6.32
CA ASP A 217 11.13 -22.23 6.84
C ASP A 217 10.70 -23.70 6.81
N GLY A 218 9.43 -23.99 7.16
CA GLY A 218 8.85 -25.33 7.03
C GLY A 218 8.84 -25.85 5.60
N MET A 219 8.36 -25.05 4.64
CA MET A 219 8.37 -25.38 3.22
C MET A 219 9.80 -25.62 2.71
N ALA A 220 10.76 -24.77 3.10
CA ALA A 220 12.15 -24.91 2.71
C ALA A 220 12.76 -26.23 3.22
N ARG A 221 12.50 -26.60 4.48
CA ARG A 221 12.99 -27.87 5.05
C ARG A 221 12.37 -29.11 4.41
N GLN A 222 11.13 -29.01 3.95
CA GLN A 222 10.41 -30.14 3.37
C GLN A 222 10.82 -30.40 1.92
N HIS A 223 11.01 -29.34 1.14
CA HIS A 223 11.15 -29.45 -0.32
C HIS A 223 12.56 -29.20 -0.86
N LEU A 224 13.47 -28.60 -0.08
CA LEU A 224 14.85 -28.34 -0.50
C LEU A 224 15.82 -29.34 0.15
N ARG A 225 16.89 -29.68 -0.58
CA ARG A 225 17.96 -30.61 -0.17
C ARG A 225 19.28 -29.86 -0.01
N GLU A 226 19.76 -29.77 1.23
CA GLU A 226 21.02 -29.09 1.58
C GLU A 226 21.20 -27.72 0.85
N PRO A 227 20.19 -26.82 0.92
CA PRO A 227 20.18 -25.65 0.07
C PRO A 227 21.29 -24.67 0.45
N VAL A 228 21.86 -24.02 -0.56
CA VAL A 228 22.65 -22.79 -0.34
C VAL A 228 21.71 -21.74 0.21
N ARG A 229 22.05 -21.17 1.37
CA ARG A 229 21.31 -20.08 1.97
C ARG A 229 22.01 -18.78 1.66
N ILE A 230 21.31 -17.89 0.98
CA ILE A 230 21.79 -16.55 0.63
C ILE A 230 20.86 -15.55 1.29
N GLU A 231 21.41 -14.67 2.12
CA GLU A 231 20.67 -13.58 2.74
C GLU A 231 21.27 -12.27 2.30
N ILE A 232 20.59 -11.59 1.37
CA ILE A 232 20.95 -10.24 0.99
C ILE A 232 20.20 -9.31 1.93
N GLY A 233 20.94 -8.82 2.93
CA GLY A 233 20.45 -7.76 3.80
C GLY A 233 19.95 -6.59 2.94
N ARG A 234 18.85 -5.96 3.36
CA ARG A 234 18.53 -4.63 2.84
C ARG A 234 19.76 -3.78 3.04
N GLU A 235 20.22 -3.04 2.02
CA GLU A 235 21.13 -1.93 2.25
C GLU A 235 20.57 -1.19 3.46
N GLN A 236 21.30 -1.22 4.58
CA GLN A 236 21.02 -0.30 5.65
C GLN A 236 21.18 1.06 4.97
N THR A 237 20.08 1.83 4.87
CA THR A 237 20.19 3.27 4.64
C THR A 237 21.32 3.73 5.51
N VAL A 238 22.42 4.15 4.89
CA VAL A 238 23.63 4.59 5.58
C VAL A 238 23.15 5.55 6.65
N ALA A 239 23.51 5.30 7.91
CA ALA A 239 23.05 6.12 9.03
C ALA A 239 23.42 7.60 8.75
N GLY A 240 22.45 8.40 8.29
CA GLY A 240 22.69 9.76 7.81
C GLY A 240 21.92 10.14 6.53
N GLU A 241 21.50 9.19 5.69
CA GLU A 241 20.61 9.47 4.56
C GLU A 241 19.14 9.43 5.01
N ALA A 242 18.37 10.45 4.65
CA ALA A 242 16.93 10.51 4.93
C ALA A 242 16.23 9.26 4.37
N PRO A 243 15.19 8.74 5.03
CA PRO A 243 14.43 7.63 4.48
C PRO A 243 13.91 8.02 3.09
N ARG A 244 14.23 7.22 2.06
CA ARG A 244 13.77 7.44 0.66
C ARG A 244 12.25 7.59 0.54
N VAL A 245 11.51 7.13 1.55
CA VAL A 245 10.07 7.30 1.68
C VAL A 245 9.75 8.05 2.98
N ARG A 246 9.18 9.25 2.88
CA ARG A 246 8.64 10.00 4.04
C ARG A 246 7.40 9.27 4.56
N GLN A 247 7.39 8.94 5.84
CA GLN A 247 6.31 8.17 6.47
C GLN A 247 5.54 9.00 7.50
N SER A 248 4.24 9.16 7.27
CA SER A 248 3.32 9.83 8.17
C SER A 248 2.10 8.97 8.49
N ALA A 249 1.50 9.22 9.65
CA ALA A 249 0.24 8.63 10.06
C ALA A 249 -0.70 9.69 10.64
N TYR A 250 -1.99 9.54 10.35
CA TYR A 250 -3.04 10.41 10.84
C TYR A 250 -4.03 9.59 11.67
N ILE A 251 -4.26 10.00 12.92
CA ILE A 251 -5.21 9.31 13.80
C ILE A 251 -6.60 9.87 13.55
N VAL A 252 -7.49 9.04 13.02
CA VAL A 252 -8.82 9.43 12.55
C VAL A 252 -9.85 8.34 12.83
N THR A 253 -11.07 8.70 13.20
CA THR A 253 -12.16 7.73 13.35
C THR A 253 -12.67 7.28 11.98
N ARG A 254 -13.22 6.06 11.89
CA ARG A 254 -13.68 5.47 10.63
C ARG A 254 -14.63 6.37 9.83
N ALA A 255 -15.53 7.07 10.51
CA ALA A 255 -16.51 7.96 9.87
C ALA A 255 -15.85 9.13 9.12
N HIS A 256 -14.72 9.64 9.61
CA HIS A 256 -14.02 10.78 9.03
C HIS A 256 -12.88 10.39 8.09
N LYS A 257 -12.58 9.09 7.92
CA LYS A 257 -11.49 8.64 7.03
C LYS A 257 -11.60 9.13 5.58
N PRO A 258 -12.78 9.12 4.91
CA PRO A 258 -12.88 9.64 3.54
C PRO A 258 -12.59 11.14 3.47
N ALA A 259 -13.07 11.90 4.47
CA ALA A 259 -12.82 13.33 4.56
C ALA A 259 -11.35 13.66 4.83
N ALA A 260 -10.73 12.94 5.77
CA ALA A 260 -9.31 13.06 6.06
C ALA A 260 -8.45 12.69 4.87
N LEU A 261 -8.80 11.62 4.15
CA LEU A 261 -8.09 11.21 2.93
C LEU A 261 -8.08 12.34 1.91
N GLY A 262 -9.23 12.93 1.60
CA GLY A 262 -9.31 14.05 0.66
C GLY A 262 -8.42 15.23 1.08
N ARG A 263 -8.55 15.68 2.34
CA ARG A 263 -7.74 16.81 2.84
C ARG A 263 -6.24 16.54 2.78
N VAL A 264 -5.83 15.32 3.11
CA VAL A 264 -4.42 14.94 3.03
C VAL A 264 -3.95 14.91 1.58
N LEU A 265 -4.75 14.37 0.65
CA LEU A 265 -4.41 14.36 -0.77
C LEU A 265 -4.34 15.77 -1.38
N ASP A 266 -5.21 16.69 -0.97
CA ASP A 266 -5.18 18.07 -1.46
C ASP A 266 -3.93 18.81 -1.00
N VAL A 267 -3.52 18.63 0.25
CA VAL A 267 -2.29 19.24 0.78
C VAL A 267 -1.05 18.63 0.14
N GLU A 268 -1.01 17.30 0.02
CA GLU A 268 0.13 16.57 -0.54
C GLU A 268 0.23 16.69 -2.06
N SER A 269 -0.89 16.95 -2.75
CA SER A 269 -0.99 17.16 -4.20
C SER A 269 -0.23 16.12 -5.03
N PRO A 270 -0.55 14.82 -4.91
CA PRO A 270 0.20 13.74 -5.57
C PRO A 270 0.05 13.78 -7.09
N THR A 271 1.13 13.51 -7.85
CA THR A 271 1.03 13.25 -9.29
C THR A 271 0.19 12.01 -9.58
N ALA A 272 0.41 10.97 -8.79
CA ALA A 272 -0.41 9.76 -8.76
C ALA A 272 -0.26 9.09 -7.40
N ALA A 273 -1.36 8.57 -6.87
CA ALA A 273 -1.43 7.92 -5.57
C ALA A 273 -2.15 6.57 -5.64
N ILE A 274 -1.71 5.63 -4.80
CA ILE A 274 -2.43 4.37 -4.56
C ILE A 274 -2.93 4.30 -3.13
N VAL A 275 -4.21 3.96 -2.95
CA VAL A 275 -4.89 3.85 -1.66
C VAL A 275 -5.22 2.39 -1.38
N PHE A 276 -4.62 1.81 -0.36
CA PHE A 276 -4.84 0.42 0.04
C PHE A 276 -5.99 0.30 1.05
N CYS A 277 -7.03 -0.44 0.67
CA CYS A 277 -8.18 -0.79 1.49
C CYS A 277 -8.19 -2.30 1.83
N ARG A 278 -8.94 -2.71 2.86
CA ARG A 278 -8.96 -4.12 3.29
C ARG A 278 -9.88 -5.00 2.45
N SER A 279 -10.98 -4.45 1.94
CA SER A 279 -12.01 -5.23 1.24
C SER A 279 -12.42 -4.63 -0.11
N ARG A 280 -12.98 -5.47 -0.97
CA ARG A 280 -13.48 -5.07 -2.30
C ARG A 280 -14.58 -4.01 -2.19
N GLU A 281 -15.53 -4.23 -1.28
CA GLU A 281 -16.60 -3.26 -1.04
C GLU A 281 -16.09 -1.91 -0.52
N GLU A 282 -15.01 -1.92 0.28
CA GLU A 282 -14.40 -0.68 0.76
C GLU A 282 -13.70 0.06 -0.39
N VAL A 283 -13.04 -0.66 -1.29
CA VAL A 283 -12.49 -0.10 -2.54
C VAL A 283 -13.60 0.57 -3.35
N ASP A 284 -14.70 -0.12 -3.61
CA ASP A 284 -15.78 0.40 -4.46
C ASP A 284 -16.43 1.65 -3.83
N ARG A 285 -16.82 1.57 -2.55
CA ARG A 285 -17.42 2.69 -1.82
C ARG A 285 -16.50 3.90 -1.73
N LEU A 286 -15.21 3.67 -1.46
CA LEU A 286 -14.24 4.76 -1.37
C LEU A 286 -14.01 5.39 -2.75
N THR A 287 -13.92 4.59 -3.81
CA THR A 287 -13.78 5.08 -5.19
C THR A 287 -14.94 6.01 -5.56
N GLU A 288 -16.18 5.58 -5.31
CA GLU A 288 -17.38 6.39 -5.53
C GLU A 288 -17.36 7.68 -4.70
N THR A 289 -17.01 7.60 -3.42
CA THR A 289 -16.91 8.76 -2.53
C THR A 289 -15.87 9.77 -3.01
N MET A 290 -14.71 9.30 -3.47
CA MET A 290 -13.63 10.16 -3.95
C MET A 290 -13.98 10.78 -5.31
N ASN A 291 -14.60 10.04 -6.22
CA ASN A 291 -15.10 10.60 -7.49
C ASN A 291 -16.17 11.67 -7.25
N GLY A 292 -17.08 11.47 -6.29
CA GLY A 292 -18.07 12.47 -5.88
C GLY A 292 -17.47 13.75 -5.30
N ARG A 293 -16.18 13.73 -4.92
CA ARG A 293 -15.40 14.87 -4.43
C ARG A 293 -14.47 15.47 -5.49
N GLY A 294 -14.56 15.01 -6.74
CA GLY A 294 -13.80 15.55 -7.87
C GLY A 294 -12.44 14.89 -8.14
N TYR A 295 -12.04 13.87 -7.38
CA TYR A 295 -10.82 13.11 -7.70
C TYR A 295 -11.03 12.20 -8.90
N ARG A 296 -9.99 11.92 -9.68
CA ARG A 296 -10.05 10.98 -10.81
C ARG A 296 -9.67 9.58 -10.33
N SER A 297 -10.57 9.00 -9.54
CA SER A 297 -10.37 7.75 -8.81
C SER A 297 -10.83 6.52 -9.59
N GLU A 298 -9.99 5.49 -9.61
CA GLU A 298 -10.28 4.18 -10.20
C GLU A 298 -10.12 3.06 -9.18
N ALA A 299 -11.01 2.07 -9.26
CA ALA A 299 -10.99 0.88 -8.40
C ALA A 299 -10.06 -0.20 -8.99
N LEU A 300 -9.33 -0.92 -8.12
CA LEU A 300 -8.55 -2.09 -8.50
C LEU A 300 -8.62 -3.19 -7.43
N HIS A 301 -9.48 -4.18 -7.63
CA HIS A 301 -9.70 -5.27 -6.68
C HIS A 301 -9.94 -6.62 -7.37
N GLY A 302 -9.89 -7.73 -6.63
CA GLY A 302 -9.98 -9.09 -7.18
C GLY A 302 -11.34 -9.49 -7.79
N GLY A 303 -12.34 -8.60 -7.80
CA GLY A 303 -13.63 -8.83 -8.45
C GLY A 303 -13.69 -8.37 -9.92
N MET A 304 -12.65 -7.70 -10.39
CA MET A 304 -12.60 -7.13 -11.75
C MET A 304 -12.09 -8.15 -12.76
N SER A 305 -12.72 -8.15 -13.94
CA SER A 305 -12.19 -8.87 -15.11
C SER A 305 -10.85 -8.28 -15.55
N GLN A 306 -10.03 -9.06 -16.26
CA GLN A 306 -8.74 -8.56 -16.73
C GLN A 306 -8.88 -7.33 -17.62
N GLU A 307 -9.84 -7.31 -18.55
CA GLU A 307 -10.05 -6.19 -19.45
C GLU A 307 -10.32 -4.88 -18.70
N GLN A 308 -11.03 -4.98 -17.56
CA GLN A 308 -11.23 -3.83 -16.67
C GLN A 308 -9.93 -3.41 -15.98
N ARG A 309 -9.12 -4.37 -15.50
CA ARG A 309 -7.81 -4.07 -14.89
C ARG A 309 -6.89 -3.38 -15.90
N ASP A 310 -6.76 -3.92 -17.09
CA ASP A 310 -5.90 -3.39 -18.14
C ASP A 310 -6.33 -1.97 -18.54
N ARG A 311 -7.65 -1.71 -18.59
CA ARG A 311 -8.22 -0.38 -18.83
C ARG A 311 -7.84 0.61 -17.72
N VAL A 312 -8.05 0.25 -16.45
CA VAL A 312 -7.69 1.08 -15.30
C VAL A 312 -6.20 1.41 -15.30
N MET A 313 -5.35 0.39 -15.54
CA MET A 313 -3.90 0.59 -15.63
C MET A 313 -3.50 1.47 -16.81
N GLY A 314 -4.20 1.34 -17.96
CA GLY A 314 -4.02 2.24 -19.10
C GLY A 314 -4.36 3.69 -18.76
N ARG A 315 -5.48 3.92 -18.06
CA ARG A 315 -5.92 5.26 -17.64
C ARG A 315 -4.93 5.92 -16.67
N LEU A 316 -4.43 5.14 -15.72
CA LEU A 316 -3.41 5.58 -14.77
C LEU A 316 -2.15 5.99 -15.54
N ARG A 317 -1.59 5.11 -16.38
CA ARG A 317 -0.39 5.42 -17.21
C ARG A 317 -0.56 6.61 -18.15
N ALA A 318 -1.78 6.86 -18.61
CA ALA A 318 -2.10 8.02 -19.45
C ALA A 318 -2.35 9.32 -18.66
N GLY A 319 -2.30 9.30 -17.32
CA GLY A 319 -2.57 10.47 -16.48
C GLY A 319 -4.04 10.91 -16.45
N THR A 320 -4.95 10.07 -16.96
CA THR A 320 -6.41 10.33 -16.96
C THR A 320 -7.10 9.88 -15.68
N ALA A 321 -6.40 9.07 -14.88
CA ALA A 321 -6.70 8.76 -13.48
C ALA A 321 -5.42 9.02 -12.68
N ASP A 322 -5.55 9.63 -11.51
CA ASP A 322 -4.44 9.98 -10.61
C ASP A 322 -4.58 9.33 -9.23
N LEU A 323 -5.74 8.75 -8.91
CA LEU A 323 -5.98 8.04 -7.66
C LEU A 323 -6.41 6.60 -7.94
N LEU A 324 -5.64 5.63 -7.47
CA LEU A 324 -5.97 4.22 -7.58
C LEU A 324 -6.37 3.68 -6.21
N VAL A 325 -7.61 3.22 -6.04
CA VAL A 325 -8.06 2.60 -4.79
C VAL A 325 -8.03 1.09 -4.96
N ALA A 326 -7.27 0.38 -4.13
CA ALA A 326 -6.98 -1.03 -4.36
C ALA A 326 -6.96 -1.90 -3.10
N THR A 327 -7.18 -3.20 -3.29
CA THR A 327 -6.86 -4.22 -2.27
C THR A 327 -5.41 -4.70 -2.46
N ASP A 328 -4.77 -5.21 -1.40
CA ASP A 328 -3.40 -5.76 -1.45
C ASP A 328 -3.20 -6.74 -2.60
N VAL A 329 -4.09 -7.74 -2.70
CA VAL A 329 -4.05 -8.78 -3.73
C VAL A 329 -4.03 -8.20 -5.14
N ALA A 330 -4.77 -7.10 -5.34
CA ALA A 330 -5.00 -6.54 -6.65
C ALA A 330 -3.92 -5.57 -7.12
N ALA A 331 -3.14 -5.03 -6.18
CA ALA A 331 -2.04 -4.11 -6.44
C ALA A 331 -0.65 -4.75 -6.23
N ARG A 332 -0.59 -6.06 -5.96
CA ARG A 332 0.65 -6.84 -6.02
C ARG A 332 1.17 -6.90 -7.46
N GLY A 333 2.49 -6.82 -7.63
CA GLY A 333 3.11 -6.72 -8.96
C GLY A 333 2.82 -5.42 -9.73
N LEU A 334 2.10 -4.45 -9.13
CA LEU A 334 1.85 -3.16 -9.76
C LEU A 334 3.17 -2.39 -9.89
N ASP A 335 3.59 -2.19 -11.14
CA ASP A 335 4.79 -1.46 -11.52
C ASP A 335 4.39 -0.20 -12.28
N VAL A 336 4.35 0.91 -11.55
CA VAL A 336 3.87 2.21 -12.04
C VAL A 336 4.84 3.27 -11.53
N GLU A 337 5.77 3.68 -12.40
CA GLU A 337 6.87 4.59 -12.05
C GLU A 337 6.43 5.99 -11.59
N GLN A 338 5.25 6.41 -12.02
CA GLN A 338 4.66 7.72 -11.72
C GLN A 338 3.99 7.79 -10.33
N LEU A 339 3.92 6.68 -9.58
CA LEU A 339 3.41 6.71 -8.22
C LEU A 339 4.36 7.53 -7.33
N THR A 340 3.83 8.59 -6.74
CA THR A 340 4.55 9.44 -5.77
C THR A 340 4.10 9.16 -4.35
N HIS A 341 2.84 8.72 -4.20
CA HIS A 341 2.20 8.54 -2.89
C HIS A 341 1.58 7.15 -2.74
N VAL A 342 1.77 6.57 -1.56
CA VAL A 342 1.04 5.39 -1.08
C VAL A 342 0.24 5.80 0.13
N VAL A 343 -1.04 5.47 0.15
CA VAL A 343 -1.92 5.69 1.28
C VAL A 343 -2.45 4.36 1.80
N ASN A 344 -2.12 4.02 3.04
CA ASN A 344 -2.79 2.97 3.79
C ASN A 344 -4.08 3.55 4.36
N TYR A 345 -5.23 3.29 3.71
CA TYR A 345 -6.53 3.70 4.25
C TYR A 345 -6.84 3.03 5.59
N ASP A 346 -6.26 1.84 5.78
CA ASP A 346 -6.27 1.10 7.02
C ASP A 346 -4.87 0.58 7.35
N VAL A 347 -4.57 0.49 8.65
CA VAL A 347 -3.29 -0.06 9.11
C VAL A 347 -3.23 -1.54 8.72
N PRO A 348 -2.19 -1.98 7.99
CA PRO A 348 -2.03 -3.38 7.63
C PRO A 348 -1.86 -4.24 8.89
N SER A 349 -2.39 -5.46 8.85
CA SER A 349 -2.35 -6.40 9.97
C SER A 349 -0.95 -6.95 10.25
N ALA A 350 -0.10 -6.99 9.23
CA ALA A 350 1.27 -7.51 9.29
C ALA A 350 2.28 -6.42 8.87
N PRO A 351 3.41 -6.27 9.58
CA PRO A 351 4.49 -5.34 9.20
C PRO A 351 5.06 -5.59 7.80
N GLU A 352 5.10 -6.84 7.36
CA GLU A 352 5.58 -7.25 6.05
C GLU A 352 4.72 -6.62 4.95
N SER A 353 3.38 -6.69 5.10
CA SER A 353 2.44 -6.05 4.19
C SER A 353 2.64 -4.53 4.14
N TYR A 354 2.95 -3.89 5.28
CA TYR A 354 3.26 -2.45 5.30
C TYR A 354 4.46 -2.13 4.40
N VAL A 355 5.56 -2.88 4.56
CA VAL A 355 6.77 -2.71 3.74
C VAL A 355 6.47 -2.90 2.26
N HIS A 356 5.68 -3.92 1.90
CA HIS A 356 5.33 -4.18 0.50
C HIS A 356 4.45 -3.10 -0.13
N ARG A 357 3.56 -2.48 0.67
CA ARG A 357 2.74 -1.35 0.22
C ARG A 357 3.59 -0.10 -0.01
N ILE A 358 4.42 0.29 0.96
CA ILE A 358 5.22 1.52 0.83
C ILE A 358 6.34 1.35 -0.21
N GLY A 359 6.81 0.12 -0.46
CA GLY A 359 7.75 -0.20 -1.53
C GLY A 359 7.21 -0.03 -2.96
N ARG A 360 5.98 0.49 -3.12
CA ARG A 360 5.43 0.92 -4.42
C ARG A 360 5.94 2.31 -4.84
N VAL A 361 6.44 3.10 -3.90
CA VAL A 361 7.06 4.42 -4.14
C VAL A 361 8.52 4.39 -3.72
N GLY A 362 9.27 5.45 -4.03
CA GLY A 362 10.68 5.54 -3.64
C GLY A 362 11.62 4.63 -4.43
N ARG A 363 11.23 4.25 -5.66
CA ARG A 363 12.00 3.37 -6.57
C ARG A 363 12.95 4.18 -7.46
N ALA A 364 14.02 3.54 -7.94
CA ALA A 364 14.97 4.12 -8.90
C ALA A 364 15.55 5.49 -8.50
N GLY A 365 15.82 5.69 -7.20
CA GLY A 365 16.40 6.93 -6.68
C GLY A 365 15.42 8.10 -6.47
N ARG A 366 14.13 7.93 -6.75
CA ARG A 366 13.10 8.95 -6.50
C ARG A 366 12.68 8.97 -5.03
N GLU A 367 12.24 10.12 -4.55
CA GLU A 367 11.58 10.24 -3.25
C GLU A 367 10.13 9.73 -3.33
N GLY A 368 9.61 9.22 -2.22
CA GLY A 368 8.21 8.79 -2.10
C GLY A 368 7.58 9.22 -0.80
N VAL A 369 6.26 9.21 -0.75
CA VAL A 369 5.49 9.51 0.48
C VAL A 369 4.57 8.34 0.80
N ALA A 370 4.61 7.90 2.05
CA ALA A 370 3.73 6.87 2.59
C ALA A 370 2.90 7.44 3.74
N ILE A 371 1.59 7.39 3.58
CA ILE A 371 0.60 7.97 4.48
C ILE A 371 -0.23 6.85 5.07
N THR A 372 -0.50 6.87 6.37
CA THR A 372 -1.33 5.86 7.02
C THR A 372 -2.47 6.46 7.83
N LEU A 373 -3.71 6.15 7.46
CA LEU A 373 -4.89 6.51 8.25
C LEU A 373 -5.16 5.42 9.28
N ALA A 374 -5.01 5.76 10.56
CA ALA A 374 -5.15 4.82 11.66
C ALA A 374 -6.32 5.19 12.58
N GLU A 375 -7.16 4.22 12.91
CA GLU A 375 -8.12 4.38 13.98
C GLU A 375 -7.42 4.39 15.34
N PRO A 376 -8.00 4.99 16.40
CA PRO A 376 -7.36 5.07 17.71
C PRO A 376 -6.98 3.69 18.30
N ARG A 377 -7.76 2.65 17.97
CA ARG A 377 -7.50 1.25 18.35
C ARG A 377 -6.31 0.62 17.62
N GLU A 378 -5.95 1.12 16.44
CA GLU A 378 -4.88 0.61 15.58
C GLU A 378 -3.51 1.21 15.93
N HIS A 379 -3.44 2.15 16.87
CA HIS A 379 -2.19 2.79 17.30
C HIS A 379 -1.13 1.79 17.79
N ARG A 380 -1.55 0.65 18.38
CA ARG A 380 -0.62 -0.43 18.77
C ARG A 380 0.00 -1.13 17.56
N MET A 381 -0.74 -1.25 16.46
CA MET A 381 -0.27 -1.90 15.23
C MET A 381 0.82 -1.05 14.58
N LEU A 382 0.63 0.28 14.53
CA LEU A 382 1.67 1.22 14.08
C LEU A 382 2.98 1.02 14.84
N LYS A 383 2.94 0.96 16.18
CA LYS A 383 4.15 0.72 17.00
C LYS A 383 4.82 -0.63 16.73
N THR A 384 4.05 -1.66 16.40
CA THR A 384 4.61 -2.96 16.02
C THR A 384 5.32 -2.85 14.67
N ILE A 385 4.72 -2.15 13.70
CA ILE A 385 5.34 -1.87 12.40
C ILE A 385 6.66 -1.11 12.61
N GLU A 386 6.68 -0.03 13.40
CA GLU A 386 7.91 0.72 13.69
C GLU A 386 9.01 -0.16 14.31
N ARG A 387 8.64 -1.03 15.26
CA ARG A 387 9.60 -1.94 15.91
C ARG A 387 10.22 -2.93 14.93
N VAL A 388 9.42 -3.51 14.04
CA VAL A 388 9.88 -4.53 13.09
C VAL A 388 10.66 -3.90 11.94
N THR A 389 10.23 -2.74 11.46
CA THR A 389 10.88 -2.04 10.34
C THR A 389 12.11 -1.24 10.78
N GLY A 390 12.21 -0.88 12.06
CA GLY A 390 13.23 0.04 12.58
C GLY A 390 13.04 1.49 12.13
N GLN A 391 11.94 1.80 11.44
CA GLN A 391 11.64 3.12 10.88
C GLN A 391 10.54 3.80 11.70
N ARG A 392 10.69 5.10 11.96
CA ARG A 392 9.69 5.89 12.68
C ARG A 392 8.59 6.37 11.73
N ILE A 393 7.35 6.31 12.20
CA ILE A 393 6.18 6.83 11.50
C ILE A 393 5.71 8.08 12.27
N THR A 394 5.86 9.25 11.67
CA THR A 394 5.48 10.51 12.31
C THR A 394 3.96 10.60 12.39
N ILE A 395 3.41 10.94 13.56
CA ILE A 395 1.97 11.15 13.71
C ILE A 395 1.67 12.63 13.50
N ASP A 396 1.02 12.92 12.37
CA ASP A 396 0.67 14.27 11.96
C ASP A 396 -0.81 14.58 12.25
N LYS A 397 -1.13 15.88 12.24
CA LYS A 397 -2.50 16.35 12.42
C LYS A 397 -3.18 16.44 11.06
N ILE A 398 -4.43 15.98 10.98
CA ILE A 398 -5.23 16.12 9.77
C ILE A 398 -5.37 17.62 9.46
N PRO A 399 -5.13 18.06 8.21
CA PRO A 399 -5.31 19.45 7.82
C PRO A 399 -6.71 19.96 8.17
N THR A 400 -6.76 21.14 8.76
CA THR A 400 -8.01 21.83 9.11
C THR A 400 -8.61 22.50 7.87
N VAL A 401 -9.88 22.90 7.96
CA VAL A 401 -10.53 23.68 6.88
C VAL A 401 -9.78 24.99 6.61
N ALA A 402 -9.19 25.61 7.64
CA ALA A 402 -8.37 26.81 7.49
C ALA A 402 -7.07 26.53 6.71
N ASP A 403 -6.42 25.40 6.98
CA ASP A 403 -5.21 24.98 6.25
C ASP A 403 -5.54 24.75 4.77
N MET A 404 -6.67 24.08 4.50
CA MET A 404 -7.18 23.85 3.14
C MET A 404 -7.45 25.16 2.40
N ARG A 405 -8.15 26.12 3.05
CA ARG A 405 -8.41 27.44 2.46
C ARG A 405 -7.12 28.18 2.14
N THR A 406 -6.15 28.16 3.05
CA THR A 406 -4.85 28.81 2.86
C THR A 406 -4.13 28.21 1.67
N ARG A 407 -4.08 26.87 1.58
CA ARG A 407 -3.45 26.17 0.46
C ARG A 407 -4.11 26.47 -0.89
N ARG A 408 -5.44 26.54 -0.93
CA ARG A 408 -6.17 26.89 -2.16
C ARG A 408 -5.88 28.32 -2.61
N LEU A 409 -5.74 29.27 -1.67
CA LEU A 409 -5.35 30.64 -1.99
C LEU A 409 -3.92 30.70 -2.57
N GLU A 410 -2.98 29.93 -2.02
CA GLU A 410 -1.62 29.82 -2.58
C GLU A 410 -1.64 29.28 -4.03
N LEU A 411 -2.43 28.24 -4.30
CA LEU A 411 -2.56 27.68 -5.65
C LEU A 411 -3.20 28.70 -6.62
N THR A 412 -4.22 29.43 -6.16
CA THR A 412 -4.87 30.49 -6.96
C THR A 412 -3.87 31.59 -7.29
N GLN A 413 -3.04 32.00 -6.31
CA GLN A 413 -1.98 32.98 -6.52
C GLN A 413 -0.93 32.49 -7.53
N ALA A 414 -0.53 31.23 -7.46
CA ALA A 414 0.43 30.64 -8.39
C ALA A 414 -0.12 30.61 -9.83
N ALA A 415 -1.37 30.16 -10.02
CA ALA A 415 -2.02 30.14 -11.33
C ALA A 415 -2.20 31.56 -11.91
N LEU A 416 -2.60 32.53 -11.08
CA LEU A 416 -2.66 33.94 -11.48
C LEU A 416 -1.29 34.46 -11.91
N ARG A 417 -0.22 34.11 -11.18
CA ARG A 417 1.13 34.52 -11.52
C ARG A 417 1.57 33.94 -12.87
N GLU A 418 1.23 32.68 -13.14
CA GLU A 418 1.53 32.02 -14.41
C GLU A 418 0.79 32.68 -15.57
N SER A 419 -0.53 32.87 -15.44
CA SER A 419 -1.34 33.55 -16.46
C SER A 419 -0.90 35.01 -16.70
N LEU A 420 -0.41 35.72 -15.67
CA LEU A 420 0.17 37.06 -15.84
C LEU A 420 1.50 37.08 -16.63
N LEU A 421 2.18 35.95 -16.75
CA LEU A 421 3.38 35.80 -17.57
C LEU A 421 3.05 35.39 -19.01
N GLU A 422 1.80 35.01 -19.29
CA GLU A 422 1.31 34.71 -20.63
C GLU A 422 0.86 36.03 -21.31
N ASP A 423 1.30 36.24 -22.57
CA ASP A 423 1.00 37.45 -23.36
C ASP A 423 -0.39 37.34 -24.05
N ASP A 424 -1.43 36.93 -23.33
CA ASP A 424 -2.77 36.66 -23.90
C ASP A 424 -3.92 37.39 -23.19
N LEU A 425 -3.61 38.39 -22.36
CA LEU A 425 -4.59 39.10 -21.54
C LEU A 425 -5.37 40.21 -22.26
N ASP A 426 -4.94 40.62 -23.45
CA ASP A 426 -5.54 41.75 -24.20
C ASP A 426 -7.04 41.60 -24.50
N PRO A 427 -7.61 40.41 -24.82
CA PRO A 427 -9.04 40.24 -25.01
C PRO A 427 -9.87 40.55 -23.75
N PHE A 428 -9.30 40.38 -22.56
CA PHE A 428 -9.98 40.62 -21.28
C PHE A 428 -9.91 42.09 -20.84
N ARG A 429 -9.03 42.89 -21.45
CA ARG A 429 -8.86 44.32 -21.15
C ARG A 429 -10.17 45.10 -21.23
N VAL A 430 -10.95 44.88 -22.29
CA VAL A 430 -12.22 45.58 -22.52
C VAL A 430 -13.21 45.34 -21.36
N ILE A 431 -13.21 44.13 -20.79
CA ILE A 431 -14.07 43.77 -19.66
C ILE A 431 -13.64 44.53 -18.42
N VAL A 432 -12.34 44.56 -18.12
CA VAL A 432 -11.80 45.25 -16.95
C VAL A 432 -12.02 46.76 -17.07
N GLU A 433 -11.73 47.36 -18.23
CA GLU A 433 -11.93 48.80 -18.48
C GLU A 433 -13.39 49.21 -18.26
N THR A 434 -14.34 48.43 -18.78
CA THR A 434 -15.78 48.68 -18.59
C THR A 434 -16.18 48.59 -17.11
N LEU A 435 -15.63 47.63 -16.36
CA LEU A 435 -15.93 47.50 -14.92
C LEU A 435 -15.28 48.61 -14.09
N THR A 436 -14.13 49.13 -14.52
CA THR A 436 -13.45 50.23 -13.83
C THR A 436 -14.11 51.59 -14.00
N ASP A 437 -15.06 51.72 -14.94
CA ASP A 437 -15.92 52.91 -15.01
C ASP A 437 -16.89 53.00 -13.82
N GLU A 438 -17.24 51.86 -13.21
CA GLU A 438 -18.21 51.75 -12.12
C GLU A 438 -17.59 51.37 -10.76
N PHE A 439 -16.48 50.62 -10.75
CA PHE A 439 -15.86 50.06 -9.54
C PHE A 439 -14.36 50.33 -9.46
N ASP A 440 -13.79 50.28 -8.25
CA ASP A 440 -12.34 50.42 -8.09
C ASP A 440 -11.59 49.21 -8.67
N LEU A 441 -10.42 49.45 -9.27
CA LEU A 441 -9.62 48.40 -9.90
C LEU A 441 -9.26 47.27 -8.93
N MET A 442 -9.03 47.57 -7.65
CA MET A 442 -8.78 46.55 -6.63
C MET A 442 -10.03 45.72 -6.34
N GLU A 443 -11.21 46.32 -6.32
CA GLU A 443 -12.48 45.60 -6.12
C GLU A 443 -12.78 44.65 -7.29
N VAL A 444 -12.54 45.11 -8.52
CA VAL A 444 -12.65 44.28 -9.73
C VAL A 444 -11.66 43.11 -9.67
N ALA A 445 -10.39 43.37 -9.30
CA ALA A 445 -9.39 42.33 -9.13
C ALA A 445 -9.77 41.32 -8.04
N LEU A 446 -10.24 41.77 -6.88
CA LEU A 446 -10.70 40.90 -5.79
C LEU A 446 -11.88 40.03 -6.22
N ALA A 447 -12.84 40.59 -6.96
CA ALA A 447 -13.98 39.85 -7.49
C ALA A 447 -13.53 38.78 -8.50
N ALA A 448 -12.57 39.11 -9.39
CA ALA A 448 -12.00 38.16 -10.34
C ALA A 448 -11.26 37.01 -9.63
N VAL A 449 -10.42 37.32 -8.62
CA VAL A 449 -9.72 36.29 -7.81
C VAL A 449 -10.73 35.40 -7.08
N LYS A 450 -11.78 35.99 -6.51
CA LYS A 450 -12.86 35.24 -5.85
C LYS A 450 -13.54 34.28 -6.82
N LEU A 451 -13.93 34.73 -8.01
CA LEU A 451 -14.57 33.88 -9.02
C LEU A 451 -13.63 32.77 -9.51
N ALA A 452 -12.35 33.08 -9.76
CA ALA A 452 -11.34 32.09 -10.16
C ALA A 452 -11.15 31.01 -9.07
N HIS A 453 -11.16 31.43 -7.80
CA HIS A 453 -11.08 30.54 -6.66
C HIS A 453 -12.31 29.62 -6.54
N GLU A 454 -13.52 30.16 -6.73
CA GLU A 454 -14.78 29.42 -6.65
C GLU A 454 -14.93 28.39 -7.79
N VAL A 455 -14.50 28.72 -9.01
CA VAL A 455 -14.54 27.80 -10.17
C VAL A 455 -13.60 26.61 -9.98
N THR A 456 -12.46 26.81 -9.32
CA THR A 456 -11.47 25.76 -9.07
C THR A 456 -11.86 24.84 -7.90
N SER A 457 -12.93 25.16 -7.16
CA SER A 457 -13.39 24.35 -6.03
C SER A 457 -14.92 24.46 -5.82
N PRO A 458 -15.73 23.86 -6.71
CA PRO A 458 -17.16 23.78 -6.50
C PRO A 458 -17.48 22.77 -5.38
N GLY A 459 -17.88 23.26 -4.20
CA GLY A 459 -18.50 22.42 -3.16
C GLY A 459 -17.95 22.50 -1.72
N SER A 460 -17.26 23.57 -1.30
CA SER A 460 -16.55 23.59 -0.02
C SER A 460 -17.21 24.29 1.17
N ASP A 461 -18.41 24.84 1.03
CA ASP A 461 -19.01 25.62 2.13
C ASP A 461 -19.60 24.76 3.26
N ASP A 462 -19.77 23.45 3.03
CA ASP A 462 -20.31 22.48 4.00
C ASP A 462 -19.25 21.48 4.53
N GLU A 463 -17.96 21.84 4.54
CA GLU A 463 -16.93 20.97 5.11
C GLU A 463 -16.91 21.01 6.65
N GLU A 464 -17.50 19.99 7.28
CA GLU A 464 -17.44 19.81 8.75
C GLU A 464 -16.00 19.63 9.27
N GLU A 465 -15.71 20.19 10.44
CA GLU A 465 -14.41 20.04 11.09
C GLU A 465 -14.23 18.61 11.62
N ILE A 466 -13.06 18.01 11.36
CA ILE A 466 -12.77 16.65 11.81
C ILE A 466 -12.22 16.73 13.25
N PRO A 467 -12.87 16.10 14.25
CA PRO A 467 -12.41 16.16 15.63
C PRO A 467 -10.99 15.58 15.77
N GLN A 468 -10.09 16.33 16.40
CA GLN A 468 -8.76 15.82 16.70
C GLN A 468 -8.83 14.76 17.80
N VAL A 469 -8.29 13.57 17.53
CA VAL A 469 -8.18 12.52 18.54
C VAL A 469 -6.90 12.76 19.35
N PRO A 470 -6.98 12.98 20.68
CA PRO A 470 -5.80 13.14 21.50
C PRO A 470 -5.00 11.83 21.58
N VAL A 471 -3.75 11.85 21.11
CA VAL A 471 -2.82 10.73 21.27
C VAL A 471 -2.31 10.74 22.73
N ARG A 472 -2.84 9.85 23.57
CA ARG A 472 -2.34 9.69 24.94
C ARG A 472 -0.91 9.14 24.89
N GLY A 473 0.06 9.95 25.30
CA GLY A 473 1.47 9.56 25.36
C GLY A 473 1.73 8.34 26.27
N PRO A 474 2.88 7.67 26.11
CA PRO A 474 3.28 6.57 27.00
C PRO A 474 3.37 7.08 28.44
N ARG A 475 2.73 6.40 29.38
CA ARG A 475 2.98 6.64 30.81
C ARG A 475 4.40 6.16 31.11
N GLU A 476 5.31 7.10 31.30
CA GLU A 476 6.68 6.82 31.75
C GLU A 476 6.67 6.05 33.08
N GLY A 477 7.60 5.09 33.14
CA GLY A 477 7.71 4.09 34.19
C GLY A 477 7.89 4.69 35.58
N ARG A 478 7.18 4.13 36.55
CA ARG A 478 7.40 4.38 37.97
C ARG A 478 8.62 3.54 38.41
N PRO A 479 9.57 4.09 39.20
CA PRO A 479 10.80 3.38 39.54
C PRO A 479 10.56 2.17 40.43
N GLU A 480 11.23 1.06 40.12
CA GLU A 480 11.33 -0.11 40.98
C GLU A 480 12.00 0.28 42.30
N THR A 481 11.31 0.05 43.42
CA THR A 481 11.94 0.02 44.75
C THR A 481 11.64 -1.34 45.34
N GLY A 482 12.71 -2.06 45.68
CA GLY A 482 12.69 -3.48 45.97
C GLY A 482 12.06 -3.90 47.30
N GLY A 483 11.65 -5.17 47.32
CA GLY A 483 11.82 -6.12 48.41
C GLY A 483 11.10 -5.86 49.75
N ARG A 484 10.01 -6.59 50.00
CA ARG A 484 9.91 -7.56 51.11
C ARG A 484 8.61 -8.35 51.05
N GLY A 485 8.73 -9.66 51.29
CA GLY A 485 7.65 -10.63 51.24
C GLY A 485 6.58 -10.45 52.31
N GLY A 486 5.45 -11.11 52.07
CA GLY A 486 4.34 -11.22 53.01
C GLY A 486 3.11 -11.76 52.30
N ASP A 487 2.76 -13.00 52.62
CA ASP A 487 1.47 -13.63 52.35
C ASP A 487 0.29 -12.65 52.49
N ARG A 488 -0.67 -12.71 51.56
CA ARG A 488 -2.09 -12.97 51.86
C ARG A 488 -2.96 -12.92 50.60
N ARG A 489 -3.78 -13.96 50.51
CA ARG A 489 -4.99 -14.08 49.68
C ARG A 489 -5.91 -12.88 49.85
N GLY A 490 -6.55 -12.50 48.74
CA GLY A 490 -7.90 -11.95 48.72
C GLY A 490 -8.04 -10.46 49.04
N GLY A 491 -8.84 -9.78 48.22
CA GLY A 491 -9.46 -8.50 48.58
C GLY A 491 -8.94 -7.34 47.75
N GLY A 492 -9.86 -6.70 47.05
CA GLY A 492 -9.60 -5.60 46.13
C GLY A 492 -8.82 -4.45 46.76
N ARG A 493 -8.11 -3.71 45.91
CA ARG A 493 -7.50 -2.44 46.29
C ARG A 493 -8.15 -1.28 45.54
N PRO A 494 -8.13 -0.09 46.16
CA PRO A 494 -9.28 0.78 46.28
C PRO A 494 -9.09 2.01 45.39
N ARG A 495 -10.20 2.60 44.94
CA ARG A 495 -10.18 3.95 44.40
C ARG A 495 -10.35 4.92 45.57
N SER A 496 -9.25 5.59 45.94
CA SER A 496 -9.32 6.79 46.76
C SER A 496 -9.54 7.99 45.84
N GLY A 497 -10.61 8.72 46.14
CA GLY A 497 -11.11 9.89 45.44
C GLY A 497 -12.51 10.17 45.99
N GLY A 498 -12.59 10.35 47.31
CA GLY A 498 -13.84 10.50 48.05
C GLY A 498 -14.61 11.76 47.65
N GLY A 499 -15.83 11.52 47.16
CA GLY A 499 -16.98 12.39 47.36
C GLY A 499 -18.12 11.46 47.71
N ASN A 500 -18.83 11.72 48.80
CA ASN A 500 -20.01 10.94 49.15
C ASN A 500 -21.04 11.13 48.02
N THR A 501 -21.26 10.15 47.15
CA THR A 501 -22.22 10.22 46.04
C THR A 501 -23.51 9.53 46.44
N VAL A 502 -24.64 10.09 46.02
CA VAL A 502 -25.98 9.56 46.24
C VAL A 502 -26.57 9.20 44.88
N GLN A 503 -27.25 8.06 44.80
CA GLN A 503 -27.98 7.67 43.61
C GLN A 503 -29.36 8.33 43.59
N VAL A 504 -29.69 8.94 42.46
CA VAL A 504 -30.98 9.56 42.17
C VAL A 504 -31.71 8.69 41.15
N PHE A 505 -32.91 8.25 41.52
CA PHE A 505 -33.81 7.51 40.64
C PHE A 505 -34.61 8.48 39.77
N VAL A 506 -34.63 8.23 38.47
CA VAL A 506 -35.42 8.94 37.46
C VAL A 506 -36.37 7.95 36.79
N GLY A 507 -37.67 8.16 36.87
CA GLY A 507 -38.72 7.27 36.35
C GLY A 507 -38.85 7.20 34.83
N LEU A 508 -37.79 7.56 34.08
CA LEU A 508 -37.73 7.47 32.62
C LEU A 508 -36.48 6.66 32.23
N GLY A 509 -36.65 5.69 31.35
CA GLY A 509 -35.59 4.79 30.88
C GLY A 509 -35.56 4.65 29.36
N ARG A 510 -34.92 3.60 28.86
CA ARG A 510 -34.69 3.37 27.42
C ARG A 510 -35.97 3.39 26.57
N ARG A 511 -37.09 2.87 27.09
CA ARG A 511 -38.39 2.87 26.38
C ARG A 511 -39.00 4.27 26.21
N ALA A 512 -38.58 5.22 27.03
CA ALA A 512 -38.93 6.63 26.87
C ALA A 512 -37.95 7.40 25.96
N GLY A 513 -37.00 6.70 25.34
CA GLY A 513 -36.00 7.30 24.44
C GLY A 513 -34.87 8.04 25.16
N VAL A 514 -34.73 7.85 26.47
CA VAL A 514 -33.72 8.55 27.29
C VAL A 514 -32.32 8.04 26.99
N ARG A 515 -31.41 8.94 26.64
CA ARG A 515 -29.97 8.70 26.48
C ARG A 515 -29.19 9.36 27.63
N PRO A 516 -27.94 8.94 27.91
CA PRO A 516 -27.14 9.52 28.99
C PRO A 516 -26.97 11.04 28.86
N GLN A 517 -26.81 11.53 27.63
CA GLN A 517 -26.71 12.97 27.34
C GLN A 517 -27.96 13.75 27.73
N ASP A 518 -29.14 13.15 27.64
CA ASP A 518 -30.41 13.81 28.02
C ASP A 518 -30.52 13.99 29.53
N LEU A 519 -30.02 13.02 30.31
CA LEU A 519 -29.96 13.09 31.77
C LEU A 519 -28.88 14.08 32.23
N VAL A 520 -27.70 14.05 31.60
CA VAL A 520 -26.63 15.02 31.87
C VAL A 520 -27.11 16.43 31.53
N GLY A 521 -27.75 16.63 30.38
CA GLY A 521 -28.30 17.93 29.97
C GLY A 521 -29.36 18.46 30.95
N ALA A 522 -30.31 17.60 31.36
CA ALA A 522 -31.35 18.00 32.31
C ALA A 522 -30.81 18.33 33.71
N ILE A 523 -29.75 17.67 34.16
CA ILE A 523 -29.11 17.94 35.46
C ILE A 523 -28.26 19.21 35.38
N THR A 524 -27.37 19.29 34.39
CA THR A 524 -26.45 20.43 34.23
C THR A 524 -27.21 21.74 33.98
N GLY A 525 -28.31 21.70 33.22
CA GLY A 525 -29.14 22.87 32.91
C GLY A 525 -29.93 23.43 34.10
N GLU A 526 -30.35 22.58 35.05
CA GLU A 526 -31.22 23.00 36.16
C GLU A 526 -30.46 23.22 37.47
N THR A 527 -29.29 22.61 37.68
CA THR A 527 -28.56 22.69 38.95
C THR A 527 -27.15 23.27 38.85
N GLY A 528 -26.71 23.69 37.66
CA GLY A 528 -25.40 24.32 37.46
C GLY A 528 -24.20 23.39 37.71
N ILE A 529 -24.43 22.10 37.95
CA ILE A 529 -23.40 21.07 38.11
C ILE A 529 -22.71 20.88 36.76
N ARG A 530 -21.37 20.75 36.75
CA ARG A 530 -20.64 20.43 35.53
C ARG A 530 -20.78 18.94 35.24
N GLY A 531 -20.94 18.55 33.97
CA GLY A 531 -21.16 17.14 33.59
C GLY A 531 -20.05 16.17 34.05
N ARG A 532 -18.86 16.67 34.40
CA ARG A 532 -17.74 15.90 34.97
C ARG A 532 -17.92 15.49 36.44
N ASP A 533 -18.81 16.18 37.16
CA ASP A 533 -19.10 15.95 38.58
C ASP A 533 -20.31 15.00 38.75
N ILE A 534 -20.95 14.61 37.64
CA ILE A 534 -21.96 13.55 37.60
C ILE A 534 -21.21 12.21 37.50
N GLY A 535 -21.56 11.29 38.38
CA GLY A 535 -20.99 9.95 38.46
C GLY A 535 -21.57 9.00 37.41
N SER A 536 -21.68 7.72 37.75
CA SER A 536 -22.23 6.74 36.82
C SER A 536 -23.71 6.99 36.51
N ILE A 537 -24.09 6.73 35.25
CA ILE A 537 -25.48 6.80 34.77
C ILE A 537 -25.86 5.43 34.24
N GLU A 538 -26.81 4.79 34.90
CA GLU A 538 -27.38 3.52 34.49
C GLU A 538 -28.79 3.74 33.94
N ILE A 539 -29.03 3.29 32.71
CA ILE A 539 -30.34 3.42 32.04
C ILE A 539 -30.94 2.04 31.87
N ALA A 540 -31.94 1.73 32.70
CA ALA A 540 -32.78 0.55 32.56
C ALA A 540 -33.92 0.80 31.57
N ASP A 541 -34.72 -0.22 31.27
CA ASP A 541 -35.79 -0.10 30.28
C ASP A 541 -36.88 0.90 30.68
N ARG A 542 -37.20 0.98 31.98
CA ARG A 542 -38.29 1.80 32.52
C ARG A 542 -37.84 2.97 33.39
N PHE A 543 -36.60 2.98 33.87
CA PHE A 543 -36.06 4.01 34.76
C PHE A 543 -34.56 4.20 34.52
N SER A 544 -33.98 5.23 35.11
CA SER A 544 -32.54 5.50 35.12
C SER A 544 -32.07 5.82 36.53
N LEU A 545 -30.82 5.47 36.84
CA LEU A 545 -30.11 5.80 38.08
C LEU A 545 -28.94 6.71 37.73
N VAL A 546 -28.80 7.80 38.48
CA VAL A 546 -27.71 8.78 38.29
C VAL A 546 -27.01 9.00 39.62
N GLU A 547 -25.69 8.84 39.64
CA GLU A 547 -24.88 9.21 40.80
C GLU A 547 -24.54 10.70 40.76
N VAL A 548 -24.86 11.40 41.84
CA VAL A 548 -24.52 12.81 42.03
C VAL A 548 -23.90 13.03 43.41
N PRO A 549 -23.05 14.05 43.62
CA PRO A 549 -22.49 14.34 44.93
C PRO A 549 -23.60 14.62 45.96
N GLN A 550 -23.45 14.12 47.19
CA GLN A 550 -24.47 14.20 48.25
C GLN A 550 -24.89 15.64 48.54
N GLY A 551 -23.93 16.58 48.49
CA GLY A 551 -24.17 18.01 48.77
C GLY A 551 -25.13 18.69 47.79
N VAL A 552 -25.34 18.13 46.60
CA VAL A 552 -26.19 18.70 45.54
C VAL A 552 -27.37 17.80 45.18
N ALA A 553 -27.53 16.66 45.86
CA ALA A 553 -28.55 15.67 45.51
C ALA A 553 -29.99 16.18 45.70
N ASP A 554 -30.27 17.03 46.71
CA ASP A 554 -31.62 17.59 46.92
C ASP A 554 -31.98 18.66 45.88
N GLU A 555 -30.99 19.42 45.42
CA GLU A 555 -31.14 20.41 44.35
C GLU A 555 -31.42 19.70 43.02
N VAL A 556 -30.67 18.63 42.70
CA VAL A 556 -30.88 17.81 41.50
C VAL A 556 -32.27 17.20 41.45
N ILE A 557 -32.77 16.69 42.58
CA ILE A 557 -34.12 16.11 42.64
C ILE A 557 -35.18 17.19 42.45
N SER A 558 -34.98 18.37 43.02
CA SER A 558 -35.93 19.48 42.91
C SER A 558 -35.97 20.04 41.48
N GLY A 559 -34.81 20.24 40.85
CA GLY A 559 -34.69 20.70 39.46
C GLY A 559 -35.30 19.70 38.47
N LEU A 560 -34.97 18.42 38.60
CA LEU A 560 -35.51 17.38 37.70
C LEU A 560 -37.01 17.10 37.89
N ARG A 561 -37.61 17.46 39.03
CA ARG A 561 -39.08 17.41 39.21
C ARG A 561 -39.81 18.52 38.49
N GLN A 562 -39.15 19.66 38.27
CA GLN A 562 -39.72 20.84 37.63
C GLN A 562 -39.46 20.85 36.13
N SER A 563 -38.40 20.18 35.66
CA SER A 563 -38.05 20.09 34.24
C SER A 563 -38.75 18.94 33.52
N THR A 564 -38.64 18.96 32.19
CA THR A 564 -39.11 17.86 31.33
C THR A 564 -37.93 17.24 30.59
N ILE A 565 -37.86 15.91 30.60
CA ILE A 565 -36.84 15.17 29.86
C ILE A 565 -37.53 14.60 28.63
N LYS A 566 -37.10 15.02 27.43
CA LYS A 566 -37.77 14.71 26.15
C LYS A 566 -39.27 15.06 26.16
N GLY A 567 -39.62 16.20 26.76
CA GLY A 567 -41.01 16.67 26.85
C GLY A 567 -41.91 15.88 27.79
N ARG A 568 -41.36 14.99 28.63
CA ARG A 568 -42.12 14.20 29.63
C ARG A 568 -41.66 14.55 31.05
N LYS A 569 -42.61 14.65 31.97
CA LYS A 569 -42.32 14.80 33.41
C LYS A 569 -41.86 13.46 33.98
N ALA A 570 -40.73 13.47 34.68
CA ALA A 570 -40.17 12.28 35.31
C ALA A 570 -40.49 12.25 36.80
N THR A 571 -40.76 11.06 37.34
CA THR A 571 -40.78 10.86 38.80
C THR A 571 -39.34 10.77 39.30
N VAL A 572 -38.93 11.69 40.16
CA VAL A 572 -37.54 11.75 40.67
C VAL A 572 -37.51 11.64 42.19
N ARG A 573 -36.64 10.75 42.70
CA ARG A 573 -36.46 10.52 44.16
C ARG A 573 -35.03 10.05 44.46
N ARG A 574 -34.57 10.25 45.69
CA ARG A 574 -33.35 9.58 46.18
C ARG A 574 -33.59 8.08 46.15
N ASP A 575 -32.65 7.34 45.57
CA ASP A 575 -32.68 5.90 45.69
C ASP A 575 -32.16 5.52 47.08
N ARG A 576 -33.02 4.89 47.89
CA ARG A 576 -32.58 4.25 49.12
C ARG A 576 -32.20 2.84 48.69
N GLY A 577 -30.90 2.59 48.56
CA GLY A 577 -30.39 1.27 48.20
C GLY A 577 -31.12 0.20 48.99
N GLY A 578 -31.83 -0.66 48.27
CA GLY A 578 -32.54 -1.79 48.86
C GLY A 578 -31.55 -2.85 49.28
N ASP A 579 -31.29 -2.95 50.59
CA ASP A 579 -31.12 -4.25 51.21
C ASP A 579 -32.46 -5.01 51.11
N GLU A 580 -32.36 -6.32 50.83
CA GLU A 580 -33.43 -7.34 50.79
C GLU A 580 -34.39 -7.34 49.58
N ARG A 581 -34.06 -8.15 48.56
CA ARG A 581 -34.67 -9.48 48.33
C ARG A 581 -34.08 -10.21 47.13
#